data_AF-A0AAW6U6A5-F1
#
_entry.id   AF-A0AAW6U6A5-F1
#
_cell.length_a   1.000
_cell.length_b   1.000
_cell.length_c   1.000
_cell.angle_alpha   90.00
_cell.angle_beta   90.00
_cell.angle_gamma   90.00
#
_symmetry.space_group_name_H-M   'P 1'
#
loop_
_entity.id
_entity.type
_entity.pdbx_description
1 polymer ?
#
loop_
_entity_poly.entity_id
_entity_poly.type
_entity_poly.pdbx_seq_one_letter_code
_entity_poly.pdbx_strand_id
1 'polypeptide(L)'
;MRYRKIPDEAVRRLPVYLRAALHLSGRGIECTSSQGLADFIGVEPWQIRKDFSYFGDFGVPGVGYNLSRLIKHVNRILRLDTGPKAALVGVGNLGTALLTFPGFRMYGLEIAAAFDIDKRKIGRRKAGVLIEDVAALSDLRTRGIDLGIVAVPEATSQQVIDALAQAGIKGILNFSPRHVVVPRGMKVITIDIAMDLARLPYYVPAG
;
A
#
# COMPACT_ATOMS: atom_id res chain seq x y z
N MET A 1 22.10 -10.11 -8.51
CA MET A 1 21.83 -9.00 -7.58
C MET A 1 22.05 -9.49 -6.16
N ARG A 2 23.05 -8.95 -5.44
CA ARG A 2 23.27 -9.31 -4.03
C ARG A 2 22.21 -8.62 -3.18
N TYR A 3 21.21 -9.38 -2.74
CA TYR A 3 20.23 -8.97 -1.72
C TYR A 3 20.92 -8.77 -0.36
N ARG A 4 21.76 -7.74 -0.21
CA ARG A 4 22.11 -7.23 1.12
C ARG A 4 20.79 -6.73 1.74
N LYS A 5 20.42 -7.27 2.91
CA LYS A 5 19.18 -6.95 3.67
C LYS A 5 18.83 -5.45 3.58
N ILE A 6 17.94 -5.10 2.66
CA ILE A 6 17.43 -3.73 2.55
C ILE A 6 16.57 -3.47 3.79
N PRO A 7 16.76 -2.35 4.52
CA PRO A 7 15.95 -2.04 5.68
C PRO A 7 14.45 -1.92 5.31
N ASP A 8 13.56 -2.53 6.11
CA ASP A 8 12.09 -2.43 5.92
C ASP A 8 11.65 -0.96 5.91
N GLU A 9 12.28 -0.14 6.74
CA GLU A 9 12.16 1.32 6.79
C GLU A 9 12.40 2.01 5.45
N ALA A 10 13.44 1.61 4.70
CA ALA A 10 13.74 2.18 3.40
C ALA A 10 12.65 1.78 2.37
N VAL A 11 12.19 0.53 2.42
CA VAL A 11 11.08 0.04 1.57
C VAL A 11 9.79 0.80 1.88
N ARG A 12 9.48 1.06 3.16
CA ARG A 12 8.29 1.84 3.58
C ARG A 12 8.28 3.27 3.04
N ARG A 13 9.45 3.89 2.84
CA ARG A 13 9.56 5.26 2.30
C ARG A 13 9.51 5.33 0.77
N LEU A 14 9.74 4.23 0.04
CA LEU A 14 9.68 4.24 -1.44
C LEU A 14 8.35 4.77 -2.01
N PRO A 15 7.15 4.38 -1.52
CA PRO A 15 5.89 4.95 -2.00
C PRO A 15 5.75 6.45 -1.74
N VAL A 16 6.43 6.97 -0.71
CA VAL A 16 6.46 8.41 -0.38
C VAL A 16 7.34 9.14 -1.40
N TYR A 17 8.53 8.61 -1.71
CA TYR A 17 9.40 9.16 -2.75
C TYR A 17 8.76 9.12 -4.13
N LEU A 18 8.04 8.03 -4.45
CA LEU A 18 7.29 7.90 -5.70
C LEU A 18 6.21 8.98 -5.81
N ARG A 19 5.51 9.29 -4.72
CA ARG A 19 4.48 10.35 -4.70
C ARG A 19 5.07 11.72 -5.04
N ALA A 20 6.21 12.06 -4.43
CA ALA A 20 6.93 13.30 -4.75
C ALA A 20 7.34 13.34 -6.22
N ALA A 21 7.92 12.25 -6.71
CA ALA A 21 8.39 12.17 -8.08
C ALA A 21 7.25 12.30 -9.10
N LEU A 22 6.12 11.62 -8.87
CA LEU A 22 4.91 11.74 -9.69
C LEU A 22 4.36 13.17 -9.68
N HIS A 23 4.33 13.83 -8.51
CA HIS A 23 3.86 15.21 -8.40
C HIS A 23 4.74 16.18 -9.19
N LEU A 24 6.07 16.13 -9.00
CA LEU A 24 7.01 17.01 -9.72
C LEU A 24 6.99 16.74 -11.22
N SER A 25 6.95 15.46 -11.62
CA SER A 25 6.87 15.08 -13.03
C SER A 25 5.57 15.56 -13.69
N GLY A 26 4.44 15.52 -12.97
CA GLY A 26 3.16 16.05 -13.44
C GLY A 26 3.15 17.58 -13.65
N ARG A 27 4.12 18.30 -13.05
CA ARG A 27 4.36 19.73 -13.26
C ARG A 27 5.35 20.03 -14.39
N GLY A 28 5.79 19.01 -15.13
CA GLY A 28 6.74 19.15 -16.23
C GLY A 28 8.20 19.27 -15.77
N ILE A 29 8.52 18.99 -14.50
CA ILE A 29 9.90 18.97 -14.02
C ILE A 29 10.56 17.67 -14.51
N GLU A 30 11.75 17.77 -15.09
CA GLU A 30 12.48 16.60 -15.59
C GLU A 30 13.47 16.02 -14.58
N CYS A 31 14.14 16.89 -13.82
CA CYS A 31 15.17 16.53 -12.86
C CYS A 31 14.95 17.24 -11.52
N THR A 32 15.27 16.57 -10.42
CA THR A 32 15.18 17.14 -9.07
C THR A 32 16.34 16.69 -8.18
N SER A 33 16.72 17.50 -7.21
CA SER A 33 17.67 17.11 -6.16
C SER A 33 16.96 16.32 -5.04
N SER A 34 17.74 15.79 -4.08
CA SER A 34 17.16 15.24 -2.84
C SER A 34 16.43 16.30 -2.03
N GLN A 35 16.87 17.56 -2.08
CA GLN A 35 16.16 18.67 -1.44
C GLN A 35 14.80 18.88 -2.11
N GLY A 36 14.74 18.92 -3.44
CA GLY A 36 13.47 19.10 -4.15
C GLY A 36 12.46 17.97 -3.91
N LEU A 37 12.93 16.74 -3.66
CA LEU A 37 12.06 15.65 -3.20
C LEU A 37 11.62 15.86 -1.74
N ALA A 38 12.56 16.21 -0.86
CA ALA A 38 12.33 16.42 0.57
C ALA A 38 11.27 17.48 0.87
N ASP A 39 11.32 18.60 0.15
CA ASP A 39 10.41 19.75 0.32
C ASP A 39 8.93 19.37 0.17
N PHE A 40 8.62 18.29 -0.56
CA PHE A 40 7.27 17.81 -0.78
C PHE A 40 6.78 16.79 0.26
N ILE A 41 7.68 16.07 0.93
CA ILE A 41 7.33 14.88 1.73
C ILE A 41 7.79 14.92 3.19
N GLY A 42 8.51 15.97 3.59
CA GLY A 42 8.99 16.12 4.97
C GLY A 42 10.00 15.04 5.39
N VAL A 43 10.79 14.53 4.43
CA VAL A 43 11.88 13.58 4.70
C VAL A 43 13.20 14.28 4.46
N GLU A 44 14.15 14.14 5.38
CA GLU A 44 15.47 14.76 5.27
C GLU A 44 16.22 14.34 3.99
N PRO A 45 16.86 15.27 3.25
CA PRO A 45 17.53 14.96 1.98
C PRO A 45 18.61 13.87 2.09
N TRP A 46 19.33 13.81 3.21
CA TRP A 46 20.36 12.78 3.44
C TRP A 46 19.75 11.38 3.59
N GLN A 47 18.54 11.28 4.15
CA GLN A 47 17.82 10.02 4.31
C GLN A 47 17.37 9.48 2.95
N ILE A 48 16.94 10.37 2.03
CA ILE A 48 16.61 10.00 0.64
C ILE A 48 17.83 9.41 -0.07
N ARG A 49 18.99 10.08 0.03
CA ARG A 49 20.25 9.59 -0.55
C ARG A 49 20.64 8.22 0.00
N LYS A 50 20.56 8.07 1.33
CA LYS A 50 20.86 6.80 2.01
C LYS A 50 19.91 5.69 1.55
N ASP A 51 18.61 5.95 1.49
CA ASP A 51 17.63 4.95 1.07
C ASP A 51 17.85 4.50 -0.37
N PHE A 52 18.02 5.45 -1.29
CA PHE A 52 18.29 5.17 -2.69
C PHE A 52 19.58 4.37 -2.87
N SER A 53 20.63 4.64 -2.09
CA SER A 53 21.88 3.86 -2.17
C SER A 53 21.70 2.35 -1.94
N TYR A 54 20.64 1.92 -1.23
CA TYR A 54 20.36 0.48 -1.04
C TYR A 54 19.84 -0.22 -2.31
N PHE A 55 19.21 0.51 -3.23
CA PHE A 55 18.61 -0.07 -4.44
C PHE A 55 19.40 0.25 -5.73
N GLY A 56 20.60 0.83 -5.59
CA GLY A 56 21.50 1.18 -6.68
C GLY A 56 21.56 2.68 -6.96
N ASP A 57 22.12 3.06 -8.11
CA ASP A 57 22.28 4.46 -8.47
C ASP A 57 20.99 5.03 -9.08
N PHE A 58 20.36 5.98 -8.37
CA PHE A 58 19.17 6.69 -8.84
C PHE A 58 19.46 8.04 -9.48
N GLY A 59 20.66 8.59 -9.27
CA GLY A 59 20.97 9.96 -9.64
C GLY A 59 22.43 10.14 -10.04
N VAL A 60 22.73 11.32 -10.54
CA VAL A 60 24.07 11.73 -10.95
C VAL A 60 24.53 12.86 -10.03
N PRO A 61 25.72 12.78 -9.41
CA PRO A 61 26.28 13.87 -8.61
C PRO A 61 26.25 15.19 -9.40
N GLY A 62 25.80 16.27 -8.77
CA GLY A 62 25.68 17.60 -9.41
C GLY A 62 24.44 17.80 -10.29
N VAL A 63 23.74 16.73 -10.71
CA VAL A 63 22.53 16.82 -11.55
C VAL A 63 21.26 16.45 -10.77
N GLY A 64 21.35 15.45 -9.88
CA GLY A 64 20.22 14.93 -9.13
C GLY A 64 19.55 13.73 -9.81
N TYR A 65 18.24 13.60 -9.65
CA TYR A 65 17.43 12.48 -10.10
C TYR A 65 16.62 12.87 -11.33
N ASN A 66 16.78 12.14 -12.42
CA ASN A 66 15.85 12.22 -13.54
C ASN A 66 14.53 11.56 -13.14
N LEU A 67 13.44 12.32 -13.14
CA LEU A 67 12.15 11.93 -12.56
C LEU A 67 11.52 10.74 -13.30
N SER A 68 11.58 10.69 -14.62
CA SER A 68 11.01 9.57 -15.39
C SER A 68 11.75 8.25 -15.11
N ARG A 69 13.09 8.30 -15.00
CA ARG A 69 13.89 7.14 -14.59
C ARG A 69 13.63 6.74 -13.15
N LEU A 70 13.56 7.71 -12.22
CA LEU A 70 13.27 7.47 -10.81
C LEU A 70 11.93 6.77 -10.63
N ILE A 71 10.86 7.31 -11.23
CA ILE A 71 9.50 6.74 -11.19
C ILE A 71 9.52 5.29 -11.72
N LYS A 72 10.12 5.07 -12.88
CA LYS A 72 10.23 3.73 -13.48
C LYS A 72 10.96 2.75 -12.56
N HIS A 73 12.05 3.19 -11.94
CA HIS A 73 12.86 2.32 -11.10
C HIS A 73 12.16 1.97 -9.78
N VAL A 74 11.54 2.96 -9.12
CA VAL A 74 10.76 2.74 -7.90
C VAL A 74 9.55 1.84 -8.17
N ASN A 75 8.83 2.05 -9.27
CA ASN A 75 7.72 1.18 -9.68
C ASN A 75 8.18 -0.28 -9.84
N ARG A 76 9.32 -0.52 -10.47
CA ARG A 76 9.86 -1.88 -10.63
C ARG A 76 10.27 -2.51 -9.30
N ILE A 77 10.91 -1.75 -8.41
CA ILE A 77 11.30 -2.24 -7.08
C ILE A 77 10.06 -2.66 -6.27
N LEU A 78 9.02 -1.83 -6.32
CA LEU A 78 7.74 -2.09 -5.65
C LEU A 78 6.81 -3.03 -6.43
N ARG A 79 7.20 -3.44 -7.65
CA ARG A 79 6.42 -4.27 -8.58
C ARG A 79 5.04 -3.68 -8.91
N LEU A 80 4.96 -2.35 -9.00
CA LEU A 80 3.73 -1.63 -9.35
C LEU A 80 3.48 -1.62 -10.87
N ASP A 81 4.52 -1.88 -11.68
CA ASP A 81 4.45 -1.98 -13.14
C ASP A 81 3.73 -3.24 -13.64
N THR A 82 3.43 -4.19 -12.76
CA THR A 82 2.68 -5.42 -13.12
C THR A 82 1.16 -5.26 -13.00
N GLY A 83 0.66 -4.09 -12.57
CA GLY A 83 -0.76 -3.89 -12.28
C GLY A 83 -1.25 -4.76 -11.11
N PRO A 84 -0.66 -4.64 -9.91
CA PRO A 84 -1.01 -5.46 -8.76
C PRO A 84 -2.50 -5.34 -8.37
N LYS A 85 -3.13 -6.49 -8.17
CA LYS A 85 -4.55 -6.61 -7.81
C LYS A 85 -4.74 -6.99 -6.36
N ALA A 86 -5.76 -6.40 -5.74
CA ALA A 86 -6.17 -6.67 -4.37
C ALA A 86 -7.62 -7.15 -4.28
N ALA A 87 -7.88 -8.05 -3.32
CA ALA A 87 -9.22 -8.39 -2.85
C ALA A 87 -9.55 -7.60 -1.59
N LEU A 88 -10.72 -6.97 -1.53
CA LEU A 88 -11.23 -6.33 -0.32
C LEU A 88 -12.20 -7.27 0.40
N VAL A 89 -12.00 -7.51 1.69
CA VAL A 89 -12.94 -8.25 2.54
C VAL A 89 -13.55 -7.32 3.57
N GLY A 90 -14.88 -7.26 3.61
CA GLY A 90 -15.68 -6.36 4.43
C GLY A 90 -16.09 -5.11 3.66
N VAL A 91 -17.29 -5.11 3.08
CA VAL A 91 -17.86 -3.97 2.33
C VAL A 91 -18.82 -3.19 3.23
N GLY A 92 -18.32 -2.79 4.40
CA GLY A 92 -18.98 -1.85 5.31
C GLY A 92 -18.79 -0.40 4.86
N ASN A 93 -18.89 0.55 5.81
CA ASN A 93 -18.61 1.97 5.53
C ASN A 93 -17.17 2.18 5.07
N LEU A 94 -16.20 1.64 5.84
CA LEU A 94 -14.77 1.76 5.50
C LEU A 94 -14.42 1.04 4.20
N GLY A 95 -14.83 -0.22 4.04
CA GLY A 95 -14.59 -0.96 2.80
C GLY A 95 -15.18 -0.28 1.56
N THR A 96 -16.39 0.28 1.69
CA THR A 96 -17.00 1.09 0.64
C THR A 96 -16.14 2.31 0.29
N ALA A 97 -15.65 3.05 1.29
CA ALA A 97 -14.79 4.20 1.07
C ALA A 97 -13.47 3.80 0.37
N LEU A 98 -12.88 2.66 0.77
CA LEU A 98 -11.67 2.10 0.17
C LEU A 98 -11.87 1.72 -1.30
N LEU A 99 -13.02 1.14 -1.68
CA LEU A 99 -13.34 0.83 -3.08
C LEU A 99 -13.34 2.06 -3.98
N THR A 100 -13.73 3.21 -3.44
CA THR A 100 -13.78 4.48 -4.17
C THR A 100 -12.52 5.32 -4.01
N PHE A 101 -11.53 4.86 -3.23
CA PHE A 101 -10.36 5.67 -2.89
C PHE A 101 -9.40 5.79 -4.08
N PRO A 102 -9.20 7.01 -4.64
CA PRO A 102 -8.39 7.19 -5.84
C PRO A 102 -6.89 6.92 -5.61
N GLY A 103 -6.43 6.95 -4.35
CA GLY A 103 -5.02 6.74 -4.01
C GLY A 103 -4.47 5.38 -4.42
N PHE A 104 -5.29 4.34 -4.52
CA PHE A 104 -4.83 3.04 -5.05
C PHE A 104 -4.43 3.14 -6.53
N ARG A 105 -5.28 3.78 -7.35
CA ARG A 105 -5.03 3.95 -8.78
C ARG A 105 -3.80 4.80 -9.08
N MET A 106 -3.47 5.76 -8.22
CA MET A 106 -2.23 6.55 -8.32
C MET A 106 -0.97 5.67 -8.34
N TYR A 107 -1.01 4.52 -7.65
CA TYR A 107 0.09 3.55 -7.62
C TYR A 107 -0.11 2.36 -8.57
N GLY A 108 -1.10 2.42 -9.47
CA GLY A 108 -1.43 1.31 -10.37
C GLY A 108 -2.05 0.09 -9.66
N LEU A 109 -2.55 0.26 -8.43
CA LEU A 109 -3.23 -0.79 -7.67
C LEU A 109 -4.71 -0.85 -8.05
N GLU A 110 -5.21 -2.05 -8.29
CA GLU A 110 -6.61 -2.32 -8.60
C GLU A 110 -7.27 -3.13 -7.48
N ILE A 111 -8.42 -2.69 -6.97
CA ILE A 111 -9.27 -3.55 -6.13
C ILE A 111 -10.18 -4.35 -7.08
N ALA A 112 -9.76 -5.57 -7.41
CA ALA A 112 -10.37 -6.39 -8.45
C ALA A 112 -11.51 -7.30 -7.95
N ALA A 113 -11.62 -7.48 -6.63
CA ALA A 113 -12.64 -8.30 -6.00
C ALA A 113 -13.06 -7.70 -4.65
N ALA A 114 -14.33 -7.89 -4.28
CA ALA A 114 -14.86 -7.47 -2.99
C ALA A 114 -15.71 -8.59 -2.38
N PHE A 115 -15.59 -8.82 -1.08
CA PHE A 115 -16.25 -9.91 -0.37
C PHE A 115 -16.96 -9.41 0.88
N ASP A 116 -18.15 -9.96 1.16
CA ASP A 116 -18.90 -9.71 2.39
C ASP A 116 -19.70 -10.95 2.79
N ILE A 117 -20.14 -11.02 4.05
CA ILE A 117 -21.01 -12.09 4.56
C ILE A 117 -22.49 -11.69 4.53
N ASP A 118 -22.77 -10.39 4.44
CA ASP A 118 -24.14 -9.88 4.37
C ASP A 118 -24.78 -10.25 3.03
N LYS A 119 -25.69 -11.23 3.04
CA LYS A 119 -26.48 -11.67 1.88
C LYS A 119 -27.20 -10.55 1.15
N ARG A 120 -27.49 -9.42 1.82
CA ARG A 120 -28.12 -8.26 1.17
C ARG A 120 -27.16 -7.50 0.27
N LYS A 121 -25.84 -7.63 0.48
CA LYS A 121 -24.79 -6.99 -0.32
C LYS A 121 -24.27 -7.89 -1.43
N ILE A 122 -24.20 -9.20 -1.17
CA ILE A 122 -23.72 -10.20 -2.15
C ILE A 122 -24.54 -10.08 -3.44
N GLY A 123 -23.86 -10.13 -4.58
CA GLY A 123 -24.45 -9.96 -5.92
C GLY A 123 -24.62 -8.50 -6.35
N ARG A 124 -24.47 -7.52 -5.45
CA ARG A 124 -24.50 -6.10 -5.81
C ARG A 124 -23.13 -5.63 -6.28
N ARG A 125 -23.11 -4.52 -7.03
CA ARG A 125 -21.87 -3.82 -7.41
C ARG A 125 -21.69 -2.57 -6.57
N LYS A 126 -20.45 -2.31 -6.15
CA LYS A 126 -20.03 -1.05 -5.55
C LYS A 126 -18.76 -0.56 -6.23
N ALA A 127 -18.76 0.70 -6.67
CA ALA A 127 -17.67 1.27 -7.47
C ALA A 127 -17.27 0.42 -8.69
N GLY A 128 -18.23 -0.29 -9.30
CA GLY A 128 -18.00 -1.20 -10.43
C GLY A 128 -17.56 -2.62 -10.05
N VAL A 129 -17.19 -2.89 -8.80
CA VAL A 129 -16.73 -4.20 -8.31
C VAL A 129 -17.92 -5.01 -7.79
N LEU A 130 -18.03 -6.28 -8.20
CA LEU A 130 -19.05 -7.22 -7.70
C LEU A 130 -18.70 -7.62 -6.26
N ILE A 131 -19.70 -7.60 -5.38
CA ILE A 131 -19.57 -8.13 -4.02
C ILE A 131 -19.91 -9.61 -4.06
N GLU A 132 -18.92 -10.43 -3.76
CA GLU A 132 -18.98 -11.89 -3.74
C GLU A 132 -19.15 -12.40 -2.30
N ASP A 133 -19.59 -13.65 -2.15
CA ASP A 133 -19.65 -14.32 -0.85
C ASP A 133 -18.22 -14.65 -0.37
N VAL A 134 -17.94 -14.43 0.91
CA VAL A 134 -16.65 -14.78 1.53
C VAL A 134 -16.29 -16.27 1.38
N ALA A 135 -17.28 -17.15 1.15
CA ALA A 135 -17.05 -18.56 0.83
C ALA A 135 -16.27 -18.77 -0.49
N ALA A 136 -16.28 -17.79 -1.40
CA ALA A 136 -15.58 -17.85 -2.70
C ALA A 136 -14.11 -17.38 -2.65
N LEU A 137 -13.53 -17.22 -1.46
CA LEU A 137 -12.15 -16.72 -1.30
C LEU A 137 -11.07 -17.68 -1.84
N SER A 138 -11.34 -18.97 -2.04
CA SER A 138 -10.32 -19.96 -2.42
C SER A 138 -9.61 -19.68 -3.75
N ASP A 139 -10.23 -18.91 -4.65
CA ASP A 139 -9.83 -18.81 -6.06
C ASP A 139 -9.09 -17.49 -6.39
N LEU A 140 -8.57 -16.77 -5.39
CA LEU A 140 -7.96 -15.45 -5.63
C LEU A 140 -6.69 -15.50 -6.47
N ARG A 141 -5.84 -16.50 -6.26
CA ARG A 141 -4.58 -16.63 -7.01
C ARG A 141 -4.79 -16.92 -8.49
N THR A 142 -5.80 -17.71 -8.84
CA THR A 142 -6.13 -18.01 -10.25
C THR A 142 -6.66 -16.77 -10.98
N ARG A 143 -7.21 -15.80 -10.24
CA ARG A 143 -7.63 -14.47 -10.73
C ARG A 143 -6.47 -13.46 -10.81
N GLY A 144 -5.25 -13.85 -10.46
CA GLY A 144 -4.07 -12.97 -10.42
C GLY A 144 -4.15 -11.93 -9.30
N ILE A 145 -4.81 -12.25 -8.19
CA ILE A 145 -4.92 -11.39 -7.01
C ILE A 145 -3.94 -11.91 -5.95
N ASP A 146 -2.95 -11.09 -5.60
CA ASP A 146 -1.87 -11.44 -4.65
C ASP A 146 -1.92 -10.62 -3.34
N LEU A 147 -2.75 -9.58 -3.31
CA LEU A 147 -2.92 -8.65 -2.20
C LEU A 147 -4.33 -8.75 -1.59
N GLY A 148 -4.44 -8.49 -0.30
CA GLY A 148 -5.70 -8.40 0.44
C GLY A 148 -5.84 -7.09 1.19
N ILE A 149 -7.06 -6.58 1.27
CA ILE A 149 -7.44 -5.48 2.15
C ILE A 149 -8.51 -6.00 3.10
N VAL A 150 -8.29 -5.89 4.40
CA VAL A 150 -9.20 -6.40 5.43
C VAL A 150 -9.82 -5.22 6.18
N ALA A 151 -11.13 -5.03 6.04
CA ALA A 151 -11.91 -3.96 6.64
C ALA A 151 -13.14 -4.53 7.38
N VAL A 152 -12.90 -5.55 8.19
CA VAL A 152 -13.92 -6.25 9.00
C VAL A 152 -13.78 -5.88 10.49
N PRO A 153 -14.79 -6.16 11.32
CA PRO A 153 -14.66 -6.00 12.77
C PRO A 153 -13.51 -6.83 13.36
N GLU A 154 -12.98 -6.38 14.50
CA GLU A 154 -11.85 -7.02 15.19
C GLU A 154 -12.06 -8.52 15.46
N ALA A 155 -13.29 -8.90 15.85
CA ALA A 155 -13.64 -10.27 16.20
C ALA A 155 -13.44 -11.26 15.03
N THR A 156 -13.59 -10.83 13.78
CA THR A 156 -13.54 -11.69 12.59
C THR A 156 -12.26 -11.55 11.78
N SER A 157 -11.36 -10.62 12.14
CA SER A 157 -10.17 -10.28 11.34
C SER A 157 -9.19 -11.45 11.18
N GLN A 158 -8.90 -12.21 12.24
CA GLN A 158 -8.00 -13.36 12.19
C GLN A 158 -8.51 -14.43 11.21
N GLN A 159 -9.79 -14.81 11.32
CA GLN A 159 -10.41 -15.82 10.45
C GLN A 159 -10.34 -15.41 8.97
N VAL A 160 -10.60 -14.14 8.67
CA VAL A 160 -10.50 -13.61 7.29
C VAL A 160 -9.06 -13.66 6.78
N ILE A 161 -8.09 -13.28 7.61
CA ILE A 161 -6.67 -13.31 7.24
C ILE A 161 -6.19 -14.73 7.00
N ASP A 162 -6.62 -15.69 7.82
CA ASP A 162 -6.29 -17.10 7.64
C ASP A 162 -6.88 -17.64 6.31
N ALA A 163 -8.12 -17.28 5.99
CA ALA A 163 -8.74 -17.64 4.71
C ALA A 163 -8.01 -17.03 3.50
N LEU A 164 -7.61 -15.76 3.59
CA LEU A 164 -6.79 -15.11 2.56
C LEU A 164 -5.42 -15.76 2.41
N ALA A 165 -4.78 -16.15 3.52
CA ALA A 165 -3.51 -16.87 3.50
C ALA A 165 -3.64 -18.23 2.79
N GLN A 166 -4.73 -18.98 3.07
CA GLN A 166 -5.04 -20.24 2.40
C GLN A 166 -5.33 -20.05 0.91
N ALA A 167 -5.96 -18.94 0.52
CA ALA A 167 -6.18 -18.54 -0.87
C ALA A 167 -4.89 -18.10 -1.60
N GLY A 168 -3.75 -18.10 -0.92
CA GLY A 168 -2.44 -17.80 -1.50
C GLY A 168 -2.03 -16.33 -1.45
N ILE A 169 -2.80 -15.45 -0.81
CA ILE A 169 -2.47 -14.02 -0.62
C ILE A 169 -1.20 -13.88 0.20
N LYS A 170 -0.29 -12.99 -0.23
CA LYS A 170 1.03 -12.79 0.39
C LYS A 170 1.18 -11.44 1.07
N GLY A 171 0.40 -10.44 0.68
CA GLY A 171 0.40 -9.11 1.30
C GLY A 171 -1.00 -8.73 1.77
N ILE A 172 -1.14 -8.29 3.02
CA ILE A 172 -2.39 -7.77 3.55
C ILE A 172 -2.22 -6.36 4.10
N LEU A 173 -3.14 -5.49 3.73
CA LEU A 173 -3.42 -4.23 4.41
C LEU A 173 -4.62 -4.44 5.35
N ASN A 174 -4.37 -4.44 6.65
CA ASN A 174 -5.38 -4.70 7.68
C ASN A 174 -5.83 -3.39 8.34
N PHE A 175 -7.12 -3.09 8.32
CA PHE A 175 -7.73 -1.96 9.03
C PHE A 175 -8.42 -2.38 10.33
N SER A 176 -8.40 -3.67 10.68
CA SER A 176 -8.96 -4.16 11.92
C SER A 176 -7.96 -3.90 13.05
N PRO A 177 -8.37 -3.29 14.19
CA PRO A 177 -7.48 -2.89 15.28
C PRO A 177 -7.05 -4.07 16.16
N ARG A 178 -6.62 -5.17 15.54
CA ARG A 178 -6.16 -6.39 16.21
C ARG A 178 -4.74 -6.73 15.80
N HIS A 179 -3.95 -7.20 16.75
CA HIS A 179 -2.77 -7.98 16.42
C HIS A 179 -3.21 -9.33 15.81
N VAL A 180 -2.62 -9.69 14.67
CA VAL A 180 -2.98 -10.90 13.90
C VAL A 180 -1.76 -11.78 13.73
N VAL A 181 -1.97 -13.09 13.80
CA VAL A 181 -0.91 -14.08 13.57
C VAL A 181 -0.98 -14.51 12.12
N VAL A 182 0.17 -14.54 11.43
CA VAL A 182 0.23 -14.95 10.02
C VAL A 182 1.34 -15.96 9.74
N PRO A 183 1.18 -16.81 8.72
CA PRO A 183 2.22 -17.73 8.29
C PRO A 183 3.51 -17.04 7.86
N ARG A 184 4.63 -17.78 7.90
CA ARG A 184 5.92 -17.29 7.37
C ARG A 184 5.79 -16.95 5.88
N GLY A 185 6.38 -15.82 5.48
CA GLY A 185 6.37 -15.35 4.10
C GLY A 185 5.14 -14.53 3.71
N MET A 186 4.24 -14.27 4.65
CA MET A 186 3.15 -13.30 4.50
C MET A 186 3.50 -11.99 5.20
N LYS A 187 3.23 -10.85 4.56
CA LYS A 187 3.42 -9.53 5.15
C LYS A 187 2.05 -8.92 5.45
N VAL A 188 1.85 -8.49 6.70
CA VAL A 188 0.70 -7.70 7.10
C VAL A 188 1.16 -6.30 7.48
N ILE A 189 0.47 -5.30 6.97
CA ILE A 189 0.57 -3.91 7.41
C ILE A 189 -0.77 -3.55 8.03
N THR A 190 -0.76 -3.21 9.31
CA THR A 190 -1.97 -2.76 10.03
C THR A 190 -2.01 -1.24 10.04
N ILE A 191 -3.16 -0.66 9.68
CA ILE A 191 -3.45 0.78 9.81
C ILE A 191 -4.55 0.93 10.85
N ASP A 192 -4.23 1.62 11.95
CA ASP A 192 -5.20 2.01 12.98
C ASP A 192 -5.26 3.53 13.06
N ILE A 193 -6.27 4.09 12.40
CA ILE A 193 -6.49 5.54 12.31
C ILE A 193 -6.80 6.13 13.69
N ALA A 194 -7.50 5.38 14.55
CA ALA A 194 -7.86 5.85 15.89
C ALA A 194 -6.63 5.91 16.79
N MET A 195 -5.77 4.88 16.75
CA MET A 195 -4.50 4.87 17.47
C MET A 195 -3.57 5.99 16.99
N ASP A 196 -3.48 6.22 15.68
CA ASP A 196 -2.70 7.31 15.10
C ASP A 196 -3.23 8.71 15.48
N LEU A 197 -4.53 8.87 15.72
CA LEU A 197 -5.11 10.11 16.23
C LEU A 197 -4.88 10.27 17.74
N ALA A 198 -5.01 9.19 18.51
CA ALA A 198 -4.87 9.17 19.96
C ALA A 198 -3.47 9.58 20.46
N ARG A 199 -2.45 9.53 19.60
CA ARG A 199 -1.10 10.02 19.92
C ARG A 199 -0.96 11.54 19.81
N LEU A 200 -1.82 12.22 19.03
CA LEU A 200 -1.67 13.64 18.75
C LEU A 200 -1.79 14.54 19.98
N PRO A 201 -2.64 14.25 20.99
CA PRO A 201 -2.70 15.04 22.22
C PRO A 201 -1.36 15.23 22.94
N TYR A 202 -0.41 14.29 22.84
CA TYR A 202 0.93 14.45 23.42
C TYR A 202 1.69 15.68 22.86
N TYR A 203 1.43 16.05 21.60
CA TYR A 203 2.11 17.17 20.92
C TYR A 203 1.33 18.49 21.02
N VAL A 204 0.14 18.49 21.61
CA VAL A 204 -0.65 19.69 21.83
C VAL A 204 -0.27 20.22 23.22
N PRO A 205 0.34 21.41 23.32
CA PRO A 205 0.66 22.00 24.62
C PRO A 205 -0.61 22.07 25.48
N ALA A 206 -0.50 21.69 26.76
CA ALA A 206 -1.54 22.03 27.72
C ALA A 206 -1.59 23.56 27.84
N GLY A 207 -2.76 24.13 27.55
CA GLY A 207 -3.02 25.56 27.73
C GLY A 207 -2.99 25.98 29.19
#